data_AF-A0A1H9YJH8-F1
#
_entry.id   AF-A0A1H9YJH8-F1
#
_cell.length_a   1.000
_cell.length_b   1.000
_cell.length_c   1.000
_cell.angle_alpha   90.00
_cell.angle_beta   90.00
_cell.angle_gamma   90.00
#
_symmetry.space_group_name_H-M   'P 1'
#
loop_
_entity.id
_entity.type
_entity.pdbx_description
1 polymer ?
#
loop_
_entity_poly.entity_id
_entity_poly.type
_entity_poly.pdbx_seq_one_letter_code
_entity_poly.pdbx_strand_id
1 'polypeptide(L)'
;MAEETRQKAVRLFFAIWPDKETRMQLGRLTGRLASVCEGRKTKAENIHLTLVFVGEVNASQVDALCRAADEIEGHGVKAFDLVIERICVWKRKNIVYAEINEIPQSLIDLVEALQSRLSLAGFSLEERPY
;
A
#
# COMPACT_ATOMS: atom_id res chain seq x y z
N MET A 1 23.50 -27.79 21.63
CA MET A 1 23.61 -26.99 20.40
C MET A 1 22.20 -26.85 19.85
N ALA A 2 21.61 -25.67 19.98
CA ALA A 2 20.31 -25.35 19.42
C ALA A 2 20.55 -24.22 18.42
N GLU A 3 20.59 -24.58 17.14
CA GLU A 3 20.56 -23.61 16.05
C GLU A 3 19.13 -23.06 16.01
N GLU A 4 18.83 -22.06 16.85
CA GLU A 4 17.61 -21.28 16.72
C GLU A 4 17.64 -20.63 15.34
N THR A 5 16.94 -21.25 14.40
CA THR A 5 16.83 -20.76 13.02
C THR A 5 16.39 -19.31 13.08
N ARG A 6 17.30 -18.36 12.83
CA ARG A 6 16.99 -16.94 12.65
C ARG A 6 16.10 -16.82 11.42
N GLN A 7 14.80 -16.99 11.63
CA GLN A 7 13.81 -16.91 10.58
C GLN A 7 13.86 -15.50 10.00
N LYS A 8 13.92 -15.42 8.67
CA LYS A 8 14.25 -14.19 7.97
C LYS A 8 13.17 -13.14 8.21
N ALA A 9 13.54 -12.02 8.82
CA ALA A 9 12.67 -10.86 8.93
C ALA A 9 12.41 -10.24 7.55
N VAL A 10 11.17 -9.82 7.30
CA VAL A 10 10.73 -9.15 6.08
C VAL A 10 9.83 -7.97 6.45
N ARG A 11 9.97 -6.84 5.74
CA ARG A 11 9.10 -5.68 5.94
C ARG A 11 7.93 -5.71 4.97
N LEU A 12 6.71 -5.67 5.50
CA LEU A 12 5.48 -5.82 4.72
C LEU A 12 4.53 -4.63 4.87
N PHE A 13 3.68 -4.49 3.86
CA PHE A 13 2.55 -3.58 3.80
C PHE A 13 1.51 -4.17 2.85
N PHE A 14 0.25 -3.78 3.02
CA PHE A 14 -0.83 -4.05 2.09
C PHE A 14 -1.05 -2.85 1.17
N ALA A 15 -1.43 -3.10 -0.08
CA ALA A 15 -1.65 -2.06 -1.08
C ALA A 15 -2.68 -2.49 -2.11
N ILE A 16 -3.27 -1.50 -2.79
CA ILE A 16 -4.04 -1.69 -4.02
C ILE A 16 -3.28 -1.09 -5.20
N TRP A 17 -3.38 -1.75 -6.35
CA TRP A 17 -2.78 -1.27 -7.60
C TRP A 17 -3.83 -0.63 -8.49
N PRO A 18 -3.51 0.49 -9.17
CA PRO A 18 -4.33 0.97 -10.27
C PRO A 18 -4.50 -0.12 -11.34
N ASP A 19 -5.63 -0.08 -12.04
CA ASP A 19 -5.87 -0.91 -13.21
C ASP A 19 -4.80 -0.70 -14.30
N LYS A 20 -4.82 -1.55 -15.33
CA LYS A 20 -3.81 -1.54 -16.39
C LYS A 20 -3.71 -0.20 -17.13
N GLU A 21 -4.85 0.44 -17.44
CA GLU A 21 -4.89 1.68 -18.21
C GLU A 21 -4.43 2.87 -17.35
N THR A 22 -4.97 3.00 -16.14
CA THR A 22 -4.51 4.03 -15.18
C THR A 22 -3.01 3.90 -14.90
N ARG A 23 -2.50 2.67 -14.73
CA ARG A 23 -1.07 2.40 -14.54
C ARG A 23 -0.22 2.75 -15.77
N MET A 24 -0.73 2.55 -16.99
CA MET A 24 -0.08 2.99 -18.22
C MET A 24 -0.03 4.51 -18.34
N GLN A 25 -1.10 5.21 -17.97
CA GLN A 25 -1.16 6.68 -17.96
C GLN A 25 -0.17 7.28 -16.95
N LEU A 26 -0.15 6.76 -15.72
CA LEU A 26 0.83 7.12 -14.69
C LEU A 26 2.27 6.77 -15.13
N GLY A 27 2.48 5.66 -15.82
CA GLY A 27 3.78 5.28 -16.40
C GLY A 27 4.30 6.24 -17.48
N ARG A 28 3.40 6.79 -18.32
CA ARG A 28 3.74 7.86 -19.28
C ARG A 28 4.08 9.16 -18.56
N LEU A 29 3.29 9.51 -17.54
CA LEU A 29 3.51 10.69 -16.72
C LEU A 29 4.88 10.65 -16.01
N THR A 30 5.25 9.54 -15.35
CA THR A 30 6.58 9.42 -14.71
C THR A 30 7.72 9.53 -15.73
N GLY A 31 7.48 9.17 -16.99
CA GLY A 31 8.41 9.44 -18.11
C GLY A 31 8.60 10.94 -18.37
N ARG A 32 7.50 11.71 -18.49
CA ARG A 32 7.53 13.17 -18.69
C ARG A 32 8.13 13.91 -17.48
N LEU A 33 7.87 13.43 -16.26
CA LEU A 33 8.41 14.02 -15.04
C LEU A 33 9.92 13.79 -14.90
N ALA A 34 10.44 12.64 -15.36
CA ALA A 34 11.87 12.33 -15.30
C ALA A 34 12.76 13.26 -16.15
N SER A 35 12.21 14.02 -17.10
CA SER A 35 12.95 15.05 -17.85
C SER A 35 12.87 16.46 -17.25
N VAL A 36 12.08 16.67 -16.19
CA VAL A 36 11.91 17.98 -15.52
C VAL A 36 12.15 17.95 -14.01
N CYS A 37 12.21 16.76 -13.41
CA CYS A 37 12.51 16.55 -12.00
C CYS A 37 13.79 15.71 -11.85
N GLU A 38 14.73 16.18 -11.05
CA GLU A 38 15.85 15.37 -10.59
C GLU A 38 15.34 14.32 -9.60
N GLY A 39 15.55 13.03 -9.89
CA GLY A 39 15.10 11.95 -9.03
C GLY A 39 15.05 10.58 -9.70
N ARG A 40 14.70 9.56 -8.92
CA ARG A 40 14.55 8.18 -9.41
C ARG A 40 13.13 7.97 -9.95
N LYS A 41 13.01 7.63 -11.24
CA LYS A 41 11.74 7.21 -11.84
C LYS A 41 11.20 5.94 -11.16
N THR A 42 10.01 6.01 -10.59
CA THR A 42 9.23 4.83 -10.18
C THR A 42 8.76 4.09 -11.42
N LYS A 43 9.00 2.78 -11.48
CA LYS A 43 8.49 1.93 -12.57
C LYS A 43 6.97 1.81 -12.49
N ALA A 44 6.28 1.69 -13.62
CA ALA A 44 4.82 1.69 -13.67
C ALA A 44 4.22 0.53 -12.86
N GLU A 45 4.82 -0.66 -12.90
CA GLU A 45 4.43 -1.83 -12.12
C GLU A 45 4.52 -1.64 -10.59
N ASN A 46 5.33 -0.69 -10.13
CA ASN A 46 5.51 -0.38 -8.71
C ASN A 46 4.60 0.76 -8.22
N ILE A 47 3.75 1.34 -9.07
CA ILE A 47 2.80 2.39 -8.66
C ILE A 47 1.59 1.72 -8.00
N HIS A 48 1.36 2.05 -6.73
CA HIS A 48 0.31 1.50 -5.88
C HIS A 48 -0.10 2.52 -4.82
N LEU A 49 -1.28 2.35 -4.23
CA LEU A 49 -1.70 3.03 -3.01
C LEU A 49 -1.52 2.06 -1.84
N THR A 50 -0.66 2.41 -0.87
CA THR A 50 -0.53 1.64 0.37
C THR A 50 -1.79 1.82 1.22
N LEU A 51 -2.26 0.73 1.82
CA LEU A 51 -3.40 0.72 2.75
C LEU A 51 -2.89 0.67 4.20
N VAL A 52 -2.07 -0.32 4.54
CA VAL A 52 -1.62 -0.59 5.90
C VAL A 52 -0.14 -0.99 5.89
N PHE A 53 0.68 -0.31 6.69
CA PHE A 53 2.07 -0.72 6.95
C PHE A 53 2.08 -1.73 8.11
N VAL A 54 2.46 -2.97 7.83
CA VAL A 54 2.57 -4.02 8.86
C VAL A 54 3.89 -3.89 9.62
N GLY A 55 4.94 -3.40 8.95
CA GLY A 55 6.27 -3.29 9.54
C GLY A 55 7.09 -4.56 9.36
N GLU A 56 8.04 -4.80 10.26
CA GLU A 56 8.93 -5.96 10.20
C GLU A 56 8.28 -7.17 10.87
N VAL A 57 8.10 -8.25 10.10
CA VAL A 57 7.53 -9.51 10.56
C VAL A 57 8.43 -10.67 10.18
N ASN A 58 8.20 -11.81 10.80
CA ASN A 58 8.87 -13.05 10.45
C ASN A 58 8.31 -13.59 9.12
N ALA A 59 9.19 -14.08 8.22
CA ALA A 59 8.76 -14.71 6.97
C ALA A 59 7.81 -15.92 7.15
N SER A 60 7.83 -16.58 8.31
CA SER A 60 6.87 -17.66 8.63
C SER A 60 5.44 -17.15 8.91
N GLN A 61 5.27 -15.85 9.19
CA GLN A 61 3.96 -15.24 9.49
C GLN A 61 3.23 -14.70 8.25
N VAL A 62 3.86 -14.70 7.07
CA VAL A 62 3.27 -14.11 5.84
C VAL A 62 1.94 -14.78 5.48
N ASP A 63 1.87 -16.11 5.53
CA ASP A 63 0.63 -16.83 5.24
C ASP A 63 -0.50 -16.53 6.24
N ALA A 64 -0.15 -16.17 7.48
CA ALA A 64 -1.12 -15.76 8.50
C ALA A 64 -1.64 -14.32 8.26
N LEU A 65 -0.77 -13.41 7.79
CA LEU A 65 -1.18 -12.08 7.33
C LEU A 65 -2.13 -12.16 6.12
N CYS A 66 -1.82 -13.03 5.15
CA CYS A 66 -2.69 -13.24 3.99
C CYS A 66 -4.07 -13.75 4.41
N ARG A 67 -4.15 -14.84 5.20
CA ARG A 67 -5.44 -15.37 5.70
C ARG A 67 -6.26 -14.33 6.47
N ALA A 68 -5.62 -13.52 7.32
CA ALA A 68 -6.30 -12.47 8.07
C ALA A 68 -6.85 -11.36 7.14
N ALA A 69 -6.20 -11.08 6.02
CA ALA A 69 -6.71 -10.14 5.02
C ALA A 69 -7.85 -10.74 4.17
N ASP A 70 -7.79 -12.03 3.84
CA ASP A 70 -8.84 -12.73 3.07
C ASP A 70 -10.21 -12.71 3.81
N GLU A 71 -10.19 -12.72 5.16
CA GLU A 71 -11.40 -12.60 5.98
C GLU A 71 -12.19 -11.28 5.79
N ILE A 72 -11.59 -10.25 5.17
CA ILE A 72 -12.25 -8.97 4.88
C ILE A 72 -13.37 -9.12 3.83
N GLU A 73 -13.27 -10.07 2.90
CA GLU A 73 -14.31 -10.30 1.88
C GLU A 73 -15.69 -10.58 2.53
N GLY A 74 -15.70 -11.24 3.70
CA GLY A 74 -16.91 -11.50 4.48
C GLY A 74 -17.55 -10.27 5.15
N HIS A 75 -16.88 -9.10 5.14
CA HIS A 75 -17.32 -7.90 5.85
C HIS A 75 -18.11 -6.92 4.96
N GLY A 76 -18.41 -7.30 3.71
CA GLY A 76 -19.27 -6.52 2.82
C GLY A 76 -18.60 -5.27 2.23
N VAL A 77 -17.26 -5.17 2.30
CA VAL A 77 -16.50 -4.14 1.59
C VAL A 77 -16.74 -4.32 0.08
N LYS A 78 -17.30 -3.29 -0.56
CA LYS A 78 -17.60 -3.30 -1.99
C LYS A 78 -16.46 -2.67 -2.77
N ALA A 79 -16.34 -3.01 -4.06
CA ALA A 79 -15.51 -2.23 -4.97
C ALA A 79 -16.01 -0.78 -5.06
N PHE A 80 -15.06 0.16 -5.16
CA PHE A 80 -15.31 1.59 -5.28
C PHE A 80 -14.25 2.21 -6.21
N ASP A 81 -14.57 3.35 -6.81
CA ASP A 81 -13.66 4.08 -7.68
C ASP A 81 -12.74 5.01 -6.87
N LEU A 82 -11.50 5.18 -7.33
CA LEU A 82 -10.55 6.18 -6.82
C LEU A 82 -10.11 7.09 -7.95
N VAL A 83 -10.53 8.36 -7.88
CA VAL A 83 -10.23 9.37 -8.90
C VAL A 83 -8.90 10.03 -8.58
N ILE A 84 -7.93 9.85 -9.48
CA ILE A 84 -6.62 10.50 -9.42
C ILE A 84 -6.70 11.79 -10.25
N GLU A 85 -6.78 12.94 -9.59
CA GLU A 85 -7.03 14.22 -10.26
C GLU A 85 -5.76 14.99 -10.62
N ARG A 86 -4.76 15.00 -9.72
CA ARG A 86 -3.59 15.88 -9.83
C ARG A 86 -2.30 15.26 -9.33
N ILE A 87 -1.20 15.92 -9.68
CA ILE A 87 0.17 15.50 -9.35
C ILE A 87 0.80 16.54 -8.46
N CYS A 88 1.28 16.08 -7.30
CA CYS A 88 1.76 16.94 -6.23
C CYS A 88 3.19 16.59 -5.81
N VAL A 89 3.86 17.56 -5.20
CA VAL A 89 5.28 17.46 -4.81
C VAL A 89 5.41 17.59 -3.31
N TRP A 90 5.71 16.47 -2.64
CA TRP A 90 6.06 16.48 -1.22
C TRP A 90 7.53 16.90 -1.05
N LYS A 91 7.78 18.21 -1.09
CA LYS A 91 9.12 18.82 -1.05
C LYS A 91 9.99 18.26 0.10
N ARG A 92 9.45 18.14 1.33
CA ARG A 92 10.20 17.62 2.50
C ARG A 92 10.68 16.17 2.34
N LYS A 93 10.05 15.38 1.46
CA LYS A 93 10.38 13.97 1.21
C LYS A 93 11.05 13.75 -0.15
N ASN A 94 11.15 14.78 -0.99
CA ASN A 94 11.57 14.69 -2.40
C ASN A 94 10.77 13.63 -3.19
N ILE A 95 9.46 13.57 -2.97
CA ILE A 95 8.53 12.66 -3.66
C ILE A 95 7.59 13.46 -4.54
N VAL A 96 7.45 13.04 -5.80
CA VAL A 96 6.31 13.41 -6.65
C VAL A 96 5.29 12.28 -6.56
N TYR A 97 4.04 12.61 -6.23
CA TYR A 97 2.96 11.64 -6.03
C TYR A 97 1.70 12.07 -6.79
N ALA A 98 0.84 11.10 -7.06
CA ALA A 98 -0.48 11.36 -7.61
C ALA A 98 -1.49 11.42 -6.45
N GLU A 99 -2.36 12.43 -6.46
CA GLU A 99 -3.26 12.75 -5.35
C GLU A 99 -4.70 12.40 -5.71
N ILE A 100 -5.38 11.82 -4.72
CA ILE A 100 -6.83 11.60 -4.70
C ILE A 100 -7.40 12.78 -3.90
N ASN A 101 -8.26 13.58 -4.53
CA ASN A 101 -8.71 14.86 -3.97
C ASN A 101 -9.86 14.67 -2.95
N GLU A 102 -10.80 13.76 -3.26
CA GLU A 102 -11.86 13.32 -2.36
C GLU A 102 -11.59 11.85 -1.99
N ILE A 103 -11.29 11.60 -0.71
CA ILE A 103 -11.06 10.24 -0.19
C ILE A 103 -12.43 9.62 0.08
N PRO A 104 -12.87 8.57 -0.65
CA PRO A 104 -14.16 7.96 -0.41
C PRO A 104 -14.16 7.21 0.91
N GLN A 105 -15.28 7.27 1.65
CA GLN A 105 -15.44 6.57 2.92
C GLN A 105 -15.12 5.07 2.80
N SER A 106 -15.50 4.42 1.70
CA SER A 106 -15.21 3.00 1.43
C SER A 106 -13.71 2.65 1.42
N LEU A 107 -12.82 3.60 1.15
CA LEU A 107 -11.37 3.40 1.27
C LEU A 107 -10.93 3.40 2.74
N ILE A 108 -11.50 4.30 3.56
CA ILE A 108 -11.28 4.33 5.00
C ILE A 108 -11.83 3.04 5.64
N ASP A 109 -13.06 2.65 5.30
CA ASP A 109 -13.70 1.42 5.77
C ASP A 109 -12.85 0.17 5.45
N LEU A 110 -12.25 0.10 4.24
CA LEU A 110 -11.33 -0.97 3.85
C LEU A 110 -10.05 -0.96 4.69
N VAL A 111 -9.46 0.20 4.94
CA VAL A 111 -8.24 0.34 5.76
C VAL A 111 -8.52 -0.05 7.21
N GLU A 112 -9.62 0.42 7.79
CA GLU A 112 -10.03 0.10 9.17
C GLU A 112 -10.37 -1.40 9.32
N ALA A 113 -11.11 -1.98 8.39
CA ALA A 113 -11.41 -3.42 8.38
C ALA A 113 -10.12 -4.26 8.32
N LEU A 114 -9.16 -3.87 7.48
CA LEU A 114 -7.86 -4.52 7.38
C LEU A 114 -7.03 -4.37 8.66
N GLN A 115 -6.93 -3.17 9.22
CA GLN A 115 -6.21 -2.94 10.48
C GLN A 115 -6.81 -3.77 11.63
N SER A 116 -8.14 -3.77 11.75
CA SER A 116 -8.87 -4.55 12.75
C SER A 116 -8.61 -6.05 12.59
N ARG A 117 -8.69 -6.58 11.37
CA ARG A 117 -8.46 -8.00 11.07
C ARG A 117 -7.04 -8.46 11.39
N LEU A 118 -6.03 -7.69 11.01
CA LEU A 118 -4.63 -7.99 11.31
C LEU A 118 -4.34 -7.90 12.82
N SER A 119 -4.93 -6.92 13.52
CA SER A 119 -4.77 -6.78 14.97
C SER A 119 -5.45 -7.92 15.74
N LEU A 120 -6.63 -8.38 15.31
CA LEU A 120 -7.30 -9.57 15.86
C LEU A 120 -6.49 -10.86 15.62
N ALA A 121 -5.76 -10.95 14.51
CA ALA A 121 -4.80 -12.03 14.25
C ALA A 121 -3.47 -11.90 15.03
N GLY A 122 -3.33 -10.88 15.89
CA GLY A 122 -2.18 -10.70 16.80
C GLY A 122 -1.02 -9.89 16.21
N PHE A 123 -1.20 -9.17 15.10
CA PHE A 123 -0.15 -8.35 14.50
C PHE A 123 -0.17 -6.91 15.04
N SER A 124 0.99 -6.44 15.52
CA SER A 124 1.22 -5.03 15.79
C SER A 124 1.57 -4.29 14.49
N LEU A 125 0.77 -3.29 14.13
CA LEU A 125 0.91 -2.53 12.88
C LEU A 125 1.72 -1.24 13.11
N GLU A 126 2.28 -0.65 12.05
CA GLU A 126 2.92 0.67 12.17
C GLU A 126 1.85 1.78 12.29
N GLU A 127 1.72 2.39 13.48
CA GLU A 127 0.84 3.54 13.70
C GLU A 127 1.27 4.74 12.83
N ARG A 128 0.42 5.08 11.85
CA ARG A 128 0.62 6.18 10.92
C ARG A 128 -0.74 6.80 10.58
N PRO A 129 -0.87 8.14 10.49
CA PRO A 129 -2.01 8.76 9.83
C PRO A 129 -2.13 8.23 8.40
N TYR A 130 -3.36 7.95 7.99
CA TYR A 130 -3.71 7.64 6.59
C TYR A 130 -3.86 8.93 5.79
#